data_AF-A0A0D3JK24-F1
#
_entry.id   AF-A0A0D3JK24-F1
#
_cell.length_a   1.000
_cell.length_b   1.000
_cell.length_c   1.000
_cell.angle_alpha   90.00
_cell.angle_beta   90.00
_cell.angle_gamma   90.00
#
_symmetry.space_group_name_H-M   'P 1'
#
loop_
_entity.id
_entity.type
_entity.pdbx_description
1 polymer ?
#
loop_
_entity_poly.entity_id
_entity_poly.type
_entity_poly.pdbx_seq_one_letter_code
_entity_poly.pdbx_strand_id
1 'polypeptide(L)'
;MTANPMQTVTEICGIILGQEGKPLDSSASLFDLGIDSLGFGELVLQLEGSFGDGIITVDDIMDSPSIHAIANKVSGGKLGDHAATKQAAPKIEQAPTAPTSTAPTEIAVSVTPTRVAPFAPTSVLKTPAPPVAPVTPLDAGVNSAVLERLSMLESACKELRSLVIASTPGAEAAAPSLEASAAALVSQPAAEAPKPQPKLWIQTTHVGSLPRAPNASDTGKIISQQVDVGIDIINDGEWSRDNYVADMLQRIDGVGLGAGVVMSEGWSCVCEMPCATDMRTVPVYANRFTGANGLITLNPRRVAQANMACHARPTYVLSGAQQVRETVRPLLESLAAAGRSPSDSFWSAPSPGTMAVFCEDRFFQDHVMYVRALAEAMRPEYEAIAATGLQLQIDCPDLAMGRHTRHADLSDEAFLAVAEANVEALNYALENIPMEQ
;
A
#
# COMPACT_ATOMS: atom_id res chain seq x y z
N MET A 1 -12.25 -10.93 44.75
CA MET A 1 -11.13 -11.87 45.02
C MET A 1 -9.88 -11.17 44.52
N THR A 2 -8.90 -10.90 45.37
CA THR A 2 -7.62 -10.30 44.93
C THR A 2 -6.90 -11.32 44.06
N ALA A 3 -6.65 -10.99 42.79
CA ALA A 3 -5.91 -11.84 41.85
C ALA A 3 -4.54 -12.19 42.45
N ASN A 4 -4.14 -13.46 42.35
CA ASN A 4 -2.83 -13.91 42.84
C ASN A 4 -1.74 -13.37 41.89
N PRO A 5 -0.86 -12.46 42.35
CA PRO A 5 0.14 -11.83 41.48
C PRO A 5 1.05 -12.81 40.74
N MET A 6 1.46 -13.89 41.42
CA MET A 6 2.30 -14.93 40.80
C MET A 6 1.57 -15.62 39.66
N GLN A 7 0.29 -15.94 39.86
CA GLN A 7 -0.51 -16.61 38.86
C GLN A 7 -0.78 -15.69 37.67
N THR A 8 -1.16 -14.43 37.91
CA THR A 8 -1.45 -13.45 36.86
C THR A 8 -0.21 -13.14 36.02
N VAL A 9 0.96 -12.92 36.63
CA VAL A 9 2.20 -12.66 35.87
C VAL A 9 2.60 -13.90 35.06
N THR A 10 2.44 -15.11 35.61
CA THR A 10 2.72 -16.36 34.89
C THR A 10 1.78 -16.56 33.71
N GLU A 11 0.49 -16.28 33.89
CA GLU A 11 -0.53 -16.36 32.83
C GLU A 11 -0.24 -15.37 31.70
N ILE A 12 0.07 -14.11 32.03
CA ILE A 12 0.41 -13.08 31.04
C ILE A 12 1.71 -13.45 30.30
N CYS A 13 2.75 -13.90 31.01
CA CYS A 13 3.98 -14.39 30.36
C CYS A 13 3.69 -15.60 29.45
N GLY A 14 2.80 -16.49 29.86
CA GLY A 14 2.34 -17.61 29.05
C GLY A 14 1.62 -17.17 27.77
N ILE A 15 0.77 -16.14 27.84
CA ILE A 15 0.09 -15.54 26.68
C ILE A 15 1.12 -14.95 25.71
N ILE A 16 2.05 -14.13 26.22
CA ILE A 16 3.11 -13.48 25.41
C ILE A 16 3.99 -14.53 24.71
N LEU A 17 4.32 -15.62 25.40
CA LEU A 17 5.14 -16.70 24.86
C LEU A 17 4.36 -17.69 23.97
N GLY A 18 3.04 -17.57 23.86
CA GLY A 18 2.19 -18.56 23.19
C GLY A 18 2.22 -19.94 23.88
N GLN A 19 2.42 -19.96 25.19
CA GLN A 19 2.54 -21.14 26.06
C GLN A 19 1.44 -21.17 27.14
N GLU A 20 0.22 -20.74 26.81
CA GLU A 20 -0.91 -20.72 27.74
C GLU A 20 -1.13 -22.10 28.42
N GLY A 21 -1.20 -22.10 29.75
CA GLY A 21 -1.41 -23.30 30.56
C GLY A 21 -0.20 -24.21 30.74
N LYS A 22 0.98 -23.85 30.20
CA LYS A 22 2.24 -24.59 30.45
C LYS A 22 2.97 -24.05 31.69
N PRO A 23 3.65 -24.91 32.47
CA PRO A 23 4.48 -24.46 33.57
C PRO A 23 5.68 -23.66 33.06
N LEU A 24 5.86 -22.43 33.56
CA LEU A 24 7.02 -21.59 33.31
C LEU A 24 7.94 -21.59 34.55
N ASP A 25 9.26 -21.57 34.34
CA ASP A 25 10.21 -21.39 35.44
C ASP A 25 10.13 -19.94 35.94
N SER A 26 9.60 -19.77 37.15
CA SER A 26 9.37 -18.44 37.72
C SER A 26 10.64 -17.70 38.13
N SER A 27 11.77 -18.41 38.17
CA SER A 27 13.08 -17.88 38.57
C SER A 27 14.01 -17.60 37.37
N ALA A 28 13.69 -18.13 36.19
CA ALA A 28 14.44 -17.91 34.97
C ALA A 28 14.31 -16.45 34.49
N SER A 29 15.34 -15.99 33.76
CA SER A 29 15.24 -14.69 33.11
C SER A 29 14.15 -14.70 32.05
N LEU A 30 13.34 -13.65 31.97
CA LEU A 30 12.35 -13.50 30.90
C LEU A 30 13.00 -13.52 29.51
N PHE A 31 14.26 -13.09 29.40
CA PHE A 31 15.04 -13.23 28.16
C PHE A 31 15.30 -14.69 27.80
N ASP A 32 15.65 -15.52 28.81
CA ASP A 32 15.87 -16.96 28.63
C ASP A 32 14.55 -17.69 28.27
N LEU A 33 13.42 -17.17 28.76
CA LEU A 33 12.09 -17.63 28.39
C LEU A 33 11.67 -17.16 26.99
N GLY A 34 12.38 -16.20 26.39
CA GLY A 34 12.14 -15.69 25.03
C GLY A 34 11.28 -14.42 24.95
N ILE A 35 11.06 -13.73 26.07
CA ILE A 35 10.40 -12.42 26.10
C ILE A 35 11.45 -11.33 25.86
N ASP A 36 11.21 -10.51 24.83
CA ASP A 36 12.06 -9.37 24.48
C ASP A 36 11.48 -8.03 24.98
N SER A 37 12.14 -6.92 24.63
CA SER A 37 11.72 -5.58 25.05
C SER A 37 10.32 -5.18 24.56
N LEU A 38 9.83 -5.74 23.45
CA LEU A 38 8.46 -5.52 22.99
C LEU A 38 7.47 -6.35 23.81
N GLY A 39 7.84 -7.59 24.13
CA GLY A 39 7.10 -8.42 25.08
C GLY A 39 7.00 -7.77 26.46
N PHE A 40 7.98 -6.97 26.90
CA PHE A 40 7.86 -6.19 28.13
C PHE A 40 6.83 -5.06 28.02
N GLY A 41 6.70 -4.41 26.86
CA GLY A 41 5.65 -3.43 26.62
C GLY A 41 4.26 -4.04 26.74
N GLU A 42 4.05 -5.22 26.16
CA GLU A 42 2.79 -5.96 26.29
C GLU A 42 2.54 -6.45 27.73
N LEU A 43 3.58 -6.92 28.41
CA LEU A 43 3.52 -7.32 29.82
C LEU A 43 3.10 -6.15 30.73
N VAL A 44 3.65 -4.96 30.52
CA VAL A 44 3.26 -3.74 31.24
C VAL A 44 1.77 -3.44 31.01
N LEU A 45 1.33 -3.38 29.75
CA LEU A 45 -0.07 -3.07 29.42
C LEU A 45 -1.07 -4.04 30.06
N GLN A 46 -0.77 -5.34 30.03
CA GLN A 46 -1.66 -6.36 30.62
C GLN A 46 -1.63 -6.34 32.16
N LEU A 47 -0.49 -6.00 32.77
CA LEU A 47 -0.38 -5.85 34.23
C LEU A 47 -1.09 -4.58 34.72
N GLU A 48 -1.04 -3.49 33.97
CA GLU A 48 -1.82 -2.28 34.26
C GLU A 48 -3.32 -2.55 34.22
N GLY A 49 -3.79 -3.31 33.22
CA GLY A 49 -5.19 -3.74 33.16
C GLY A 49 -5.64 -4.64 34.32
N SER A 50 -4.70 -5.32 34.99
CA SER A 50 -4.98 -6.28 36.07
C SER A 50 -4.80 -5.69 37.47
N PHE A 51 -3.85 -4.77 37.65
CA PHE A 51 -3.43 -4.25 38.95
C PHE A 51 -3.51 -2.72 39.09
N GLY A 52 -3.86 -2.01 38.01
CA GLY A 52 -4.00 -0.57 37.95
C GLY A 52 -2.87 0.12 37.18
N ASP A 53 -3.19 1.28 36.59
CA ASP A 53 -2.26 2.07 35.78
C ASP A 53 -1.00 2.47 36.58
N GLY A 54 0.17 2.39 35.94
CA GLY A 54 1.44 2.77 36.56
C GLY A 54 1.97 1.82 37.64
N ILE A 55 1.43 0.59 37.73
CA ILE A 55 1.88 -0.40 38.72
C ILE A 55 3.32 -0.89 38.48
N ILE A 56 3.79 -0.88 37.23
CA ILE A 56 5.11 -1.33 36.83
C ILE A 56 5.54 -0.66 35.52
N THR A 57 6.84 -0.39 35.35
CA THR A 57 7.42 0.15 34.12
C THR A 57 8.29 -0.88 33.39
N VAL A 58 8.65 -0.60 32.13
CA VAL A 58 9.62 -1.44 31.39
C VAL A 58 10.98 -1.46 32.08
N ASP A 59 11.43 -0.33 32.63
CA ASP A 59 12.70 -0.24 33.37
C ASP A 59 12.67 -1.12 34.63
N ASP A 60 11.52 -1.18 35.33
CA ASP A 60 11.34 -2.05 36.49
C ASP A 60 11.45 -3.54 36.15
N ILE A 61 11.00 -3.93 34.96
CA ILE A 61 11.13 -5.30 34.44
C ILE A 61 12.58 -5.57 34.05
N MET A 62 13.24 -4.62 33.40
CA MET A 62 14.64 -4.73 32.96
C MET A 62 15.62 -4.88 34.15
N ASP A 63 15.33 -4.21 35.27
CA ASP A 63 16.14 -4.29 36.49
C ASP A 63 16.13 -5.69 37.13
N SER A 64 15.05 -6.45 36.95
CA SER A 64 14.89 -7.79 37.50
C SER A 64 13.92 -8.64 36.67
N PRO A 65 14.37 -9.15 35.50
CA PRO A 65 13.50 -9.74 34.49
C PRO A 65 13.17 -11.19 34.85
N SER A 66 12.35 -11.42 35.87
CA SER A 66 11.81 -12.75 36.21
C SER A 66 10.36 -12.65 36.67
N ILE A 67 9.59 -13.72 36.46
CA ILE A 67 8.18 -13.79 36.89
C ILE A 67 8.05 -13.51 38.39
N HIS A 68 8.93 -14.08 39.22
CA HIS A 68 8.91 -13.87 40.68
C HIS A 68 9.18 -12.41 41.06
N ALA A 69 10.18 -11.77 40.45
CA ALA A 69 10.53 -10.38 40.76
C ALA A 69 9.41 -9.41 40.36
N ILE A 70 8.81 -9.64 39.19
CA ILE A 70 7.71 -8.83 38.67
C ILE A 70 6.45 -9.01 39.55
N ALA A 71 6.11 -10.26 39.91
CA ALA A 71 5.01 -10.56 40.82
C ALA A 71 5.22 -9.93 42.21
N ASN A 72 6.44 -9.97 42.74
CA ASN A 72 6.77 -9.31 44.01
C ASN A 72 6.56 -7.80 43.92
N LYS A 73 6.98 -7.17 42.81
CA LYS A 73 6.86 -5.73 42.60
C LYS A 73 5.41 -5.27 42.49
N VAL A 74 4.59 -5.93 41.67
CA VAL A 74 3.16 -5.59 41.54
C VAL A 74 2.35 -5.90 42.82
N SER A 75 2.88 -6.76 43.71
CA SER A 75 2.28 -7.04 45.03
C SER A 75 2.66 -6.04 46.13
N GLY A 76 3.54 -5.09 45.84
CA GLY A 76 4.09 -4.15 46.82
C GLY A 76 5.13 -4.77 47.76
N GLY A 77 5.91 -5.75 47.30
CA GLY A 77 7.02 -6.36 48.05
C GLY A 77 6.61 -7.45 49.06
N LYS A 78 5.42 -8.06 48.91
CA LYS A 78 4.86 -9.00 49.88
C LYS A 78 5.26 -10.47 49.67
N LEU A 79 5.97 -10.80 48.59
CA LEU A 79 6.27 -12.18 48.18
C LEU A 79 7.65 -12.70 48.63
N GLY A 80 8.47 -11.87 49.29
CA GLY A 80 9.79 -12.26 49.81
C GLY A 80 10.85 -12.41 48.72
N ASP A 81 12.11 -12.08 49.04
CA ASP A 81 13.21 -12.07 48.07
C ASP A 81 13.70 -13.50 47.78
N HIS A 82 13.56 -13.94 46.53
CA HIS A 82 14.38 -15.02 45.97
C HIS A 82 15.55 -14.39 45.23
N ALA A 83 16.78 -14.76 45.61
CA ALA A 83 18.00 -14.23 45.01
C ALA A 83 18.07 -14.58 43.50
N ALA A 84 17.74 -13.59 42.66
CA ALA A 84 17.99 -13.67 41.23
C ALA A 84 19.51 -13.62 40.97
N THR A 85 20.02 -14.60 40.23
CA THR A 85 21.41 -14.62 39.78
C THR A 85 21.63 -13.45 38.81
N LYS A 86 22.30 -12.38 39.26
CA LYS A 86 22.71 -11.27 38.38
C LYS A 86 23.73 -11.77 37.36
N GLN A 87 23.34 -11.97 36.11
CA GLN A 87 24.28 -12.01 34.98
C GLN A 87 24.42 -10.61 34.39
N ALA A 88 25.66 -10.13 34.29
CA ALA A 88 26.00 -8.86 33.68
C ALA A 88 25.80 -8.91 32.17
N ALA A 89 25.26 -7.84 31.59
CA ALA A 89 25.13 -7.68 30.14
C ALA A 89 26.48 -7.91 29.42
N PRO A 90 26.50 -8.65 28.28
CA PRO A 90 27.72 -8.81 27.52
C PRO A 90 28.13 -7.47 26.90
N LYS A 91 29.41 -7.12 27.03
CA LYS A 91 30.01 -5.99 26.32
C LYS A 91 29.97 -6.29 24.82
N ILE A 92 29.41 -5.36 24.04
CA ILE A 92 29.47 -5.38 22.58
C ILE A 92 30.93 -5.12 22.18
N GLU A 93 31.66 -6.17 21.78
CA GLU A 93 32.91 -6.02 21.05
C GLU A 93 32.62 -5.52 19.64
N GLN A 94 33.32 -4.46 19.23
CA GLN A 94 33.23 -3.93 17.88
C GLN A 94 33.67 -5.00 16.86
N ALA A 95 32.81 -5.28 15.89
CA ALA A 95 33.13 -6.16 14.77
C ALA A 95 34.32 -5.59 13.97
N PRO A 96 35.26 -6.44 13.52
CA PRO A 96 36.39 -5.99 12.71
C PRO A 96 35.91 -5.46 11.36
N THR A 97 36.48 -4.32 10.95
CA THR A 97 36.29 -3.68 9.66
C THR A 97 36.54 -4.64 8.50
N ALA A 98 35.55 -4.77 7.61
CA ALA A 98 35.67 -5.52 6.37
C ALA A 98 36.78 -4.94 5.46
N PRO A 99 37.56 -5.78 4.76
CA PRO A 99 38.58 -5.30 3.84
C PRO A 99 37.94 -4.66 2.59
N THR A 100 38.53 -3.54 2.18
CA THR A 100 38.19 -2.75 1.00
C THR A 100 38.29 -3.59 -0.27
N SER A 101 37.15 -3.82 -0.95
CA SER A 101 37.13 -4.45 -2.27
C SER A 101 37.52 -3.42 -3.34
N THR A 102 38.63 -3.67 -4.03
CA THR A 102 39.05 -2.95 -5.24
C THR A 102 38.07 -3.18 -6.38
N ALA A 103 37.66 -2.10 -7.06
CA ALA A 103 36.79 -2.14 -8.24
C ALA A 103 37.41 -2.94 -9.39
N PRO A 104 36.65 -3.79 -10.11
CA PRO A 104 37.12 -4.40 -11.34
C PRO A 104 37.08 -3.39 -12.50
N THR A 105 38.12 -3.48 -13.32
CA THR A 105 38.42 -2.69 -14.52
C THR A 105 37.31 -2.78 -15.57
N GLU A 106 37.00 -1.65 -16.21
CA GLU A 106 36.06 -1.51 -17.33
C GLU A 106 36.35 -2.53 -18.45
N ILE A 107 35.37 -3.40 -18.73
CA ILE A 107 35.27 -4.09 -20.02
C ILE A 107 34.19 -3.36 -20.81
N ALA A 108 34.61 -2.55 -21.78
CA ALA A 108 33.70 -1.90 -22.72
C ALA A 108 33.06 -2.95 -23.64
N VAL A 109 31.78 -3.25 -23.41
CA VAL A 109 30.95 -4.01 -24.36
C VAL A 109 30.11 -3.01 -25.15
N SER A 110 30.44 -2.84 -26.43
CA SER A 110 29.64 -2.09 -27.39
C SER A 110 28.36 -2.89 -27.69
N VAL A 111 27.21 -2.38 -27.23
CA VAL A 111 25.90 -2.92 -27.60
C VAL A 111 25.33 -2.06 -28.71
N THR A 112 25.36 -2.60 -29.93
CA THR A 112 24.61 -2.05 -31.07
C THR A 112 23.18 -2.60 -31.03
N PRO A 113 22.12 -1.77 -31.14
CA PRO A 113 20.75 -2.27 -31.14
C PRO A 113 20.46 -3.00 -32.45
N THR A 114 20.31 -4.32 -32.39
CA THR A 114 19.88 -5.12 -33.54
C THR A 114 18.36 -5.23 -33.51
N ARG A 115 17.70 -4.64 -34.51
CA ARG A 115 16.26 -4.71 -34.75
C ARG A 115 15.83 -6.18 -34.95
N VAL A 116 15.07 -6.73 -34.02
CA VAL A 116 14.47 -8.08 -34.16
C VAL A 116 13.30 -7.99 -35.13
N ALA A 117 13.30 -8.84 -36.15
CA ALA A 117 12.21 -8.96 -37.12
C ALA A 117 11.03 -9.74 -36.52
N PRO A 118 9.77 -9.46 -36.92
CA PRO A 118 8.61 -10.15 -36.38
C PRO A 118 8.59 -11.63 -36.82
N PHE A 119 8.47 -12.54 -35.85
CA PHE A 119 8.28 -13.97 -36.12
C PHE A 119 6.81 -14.28 -36.46
N ALA A 120 6.63 -15.07 -37.51
CA ALA A 120 5.33 -15.54 -37.97
C ALA A 120 4.79 -16.68 -37.06
N PRO A 121 3.47 -16.77 -36.83
CA PRO A 121 2.90 -17.75 -35.91
C PRO A 121 2.93 -19.17 -36.50
N THR A 122 3.56 -20.10 -35.80
CA THR A 122 3.48 -21.54 -36.08
C THR A 122 2.19 -22.14 -35.51
N SER A 123 1.30 -22.57 -36.42
CA SER A 123 0.42 -23.75 -36.34
C SER A 123 -0.09 -24.17 -34.95
N VAL A 124 -1.21 -23.60 -34.52
CA VAL A 124 -2.01 -24.10 -33.39
C VAL A 124 -2.80 -25.36 -33.80
N LEU A 125 -2.70 -26.40 -32.97
CA LEU A 125 -3.50 -27.63 -33.02
C LEU A 125 -5.01 -27.29 -32.97
N LYS A 126 -5.76 -27.73 -33.99
CA LYS A 126 -7.21 -27.57 -34.08
C LYS A 126 -7.93 -28.40 -33.02
N THR A 127 -8.56 -27.74 -32.05
CA THR A 127 -9.71 -28.29 -31.33
C THR A 127 -11.00 -27.76 -31.96
N PRO A 128 -12.06 -28.60 -32.12
CA PRO A 128 -13.31 -28.15 -32.72
C PRO A 128 -14.09 -27.24 -31.76
N ALA A 129 -14.56 -26.11 -32.28
CA ALA A 129 -15.40 -25.16 -31.55
C ALA A 129 -16.77 -25.78 -31.18
N PRO A 130 -17.30 -25.49 -29.98
CA PRO A 130 -18.67 -25.85 -29.63
C PRO A 130 -19.69 -25.03 -30.46
N PRO A 131 -20.92 -25.52 -30.67
CA PRO A 131 -21.91 -24.84 -31.49
C PRO A 131 -22.32 -23.49 -30.89
N VAL A 132 -22.19 -22.44 -31.68
CA VAL A 132 -22.63 -21.08 -31.37
C VAL A 132 -24.16 -21.06 -31.31
N ALA A 133 -24.73 -20.77 -30.13
CA ALA A 133 -26.15 -20.47 -30.01
C ALA A 133 -26.46 -19.13 -30.72
N PRO A 134 -27.60 -19.01 -31.42
CA PRO A 134 -27.96 -17.78 -32.10
C PRO A 134 -28.12 -16.62 -31.10
N VAL A 135 -27.37 -15.55 -31.33
CA VAL A 135 -27.48 -14.29 -30.59
C VAL A 135 -28.83 -13.66 -30.93
N THR A 136 -29.75 -13.61 -29.96
CA THR A 136 -30.97 -12.83 -30.06
C THR A 136 -30.60 -11.34 -30.11
N PRO A 137 -31.08 -10.56 -31.09
CA PRO A 137 -30.89 -9.11 -31.09
C PRO A 137 -31.49 -8.50 -29.83
N LEU A 138 -30.71 -7.70 -29.10
CA LEU A 138 -31.20 -6.90 -27.98
C LEU A 138 -32.33 -5.96 -28.44
N ASP A 139 -33.39 -5.86 -27.62
CA ASP A 139 -34.58 -5.06 -27.90
C ASP A 139 -34.23 -3.62 -28.30
N ALA A 140 -34.84 -3.12 -29.38
CA ALA A 140 -34.62 -1.78 -29.93
C ALA A 140 -34.86 -0.64 -28.90
N GLY A 141 -35.65 -0.90 -27.85
CA GLY A 141 -35.87 0.03 -26.74
C GLY A 141 -34.63 0.26 -25.86
N VAL A 142 -33.76 -0.75 -25.69
CA VAL A 142 -32.53 -0.63 -24.90
C VAL A 142 -31.52 0.27 -25.62
N ASN A 143 -31.43 0.17 -26.95
CA ASN A 143 -30.56 1.03 -27.76
C ASN A 143 -30.99 2.51 -27.70
N SER A 144 -32.30 2.79 -27.69
CA SER A 144 -32.80 4.16 -27.57
C SER A 144 -32.46 4.79 -26.21
N ALA A 145 -32.62 4.04 -25.12
CA ALA A 145 -32.32 4.53 -23.77
C ALA A 145 -30.81 4.78 -23.56
N VAL A 146 -29.95 3.95 -24.15
CA VAL A 146 -28.49 4.13 -24.11
C VAL A 146 -28.08 5.37 -24.92
N LEU A 147 -28.64 5.57 -26.12
CA LEU A 147 -28.37 6.74 -26.95
C LEU A 147 -28.86 8.05 -26.31
N GLU A 148 -30.02 8.02 -25.65
CA GLU A 148 -30.55 9.17 -24.92
C GLU A 148 -29.65 9.54 -23.73
N ARG A 149 -29.17 8.55 -22.97
CA ARG A 149 -28.21 8.77 -21.87
C ARG A 149 -26.86 9.29 -22.35
N LEU A 150 -26.34 8.80 -23.47
CA LEU A 150 -25.10 9.32 -24.08
C LEU A 150 -25.25 10.78 -24.50
N SER A 151 -26.39 11.13 -25.12
CA SER A 151 -26.72 12.52 -25.49
C SER A 151 -26.81 13.44 -24.27
N MET A 152 -27.42 12.97 -23.17
CA MET A 152 -27.46 13.73 -21.91
C MET A 152 -26.06 13.95 -21.33
N LEU A 153 -25.18 12.93 -21.40
CA LEU A 153 -23.80 13.02 -20.91
C LEU A 153 -22.98 14.02 -21.75
N GLU A 154 -23.13 14.00 -23.08
CA GLU A 154 -22.48 14.95 -23.98
C GLU A 154 -22.92 16.40 -23.70
N SER A 155 -24.22 16.61 -23.45
CA SER A 155 -24.75 17.91 -23.06
C SER A 155 -24.15 18.40 -21.74
N ALA A 156 -24.09 17.54 -20.72
CA ALA A 156 -23.50 17.88 -19.43
C ALA A 156 -21.99 18.19 -19.53
N CYS A 157 -21.24 17.43 -20.35
CA CYS A 157 -19.83 17.71 -20.63
C CYS A 157 -19.64 19.05 -21.36
N LYS A 158 -20.55 19.41 -22.27
CA LYS A 158 -20.51 20.70 -22.98
C LYS A 158 -20.80 21.88 -22.04
N GLU A 159 -21.75 21.71 -21.12
CA GLU A 159 -22.09 22.70 -20.10
C GLU A 159 -20.92 22.91 -19.12
N LEU A 160 -20.29 21.83 -18.65
CA LEU A 160 -19.08 21.89 -17.82
C LEU A 160 -17.91 22.58 -18.55
N ARG A 161 -17.68 22.27 -19.83
CA ARG A 161 -16.65 22.98 -20.63
C ARG A 161 -16.95 24.47 -20.76
N SER A 162 -18.22 24.84 -20.94
CA SER A 162 -18.62 26.25 -21.02
C SER A 162 -18.40 26.99 -19.70
N LEU A 163 -18.64 26.33 -18.56
CA LEU A 163 -18.40 26.88 -17.23
C LEU A 163 -16.90 27.02 -16.94
N VAL A 164 -16.09 26.06 -17.37
CA VAL A 164 -14.62 26.14 -17.27
C VAL A 164 -14.08 27.31 -18.09
N ILE A 165 -14.55 27.46 -19.33
CA ILE A 165 -14.17 28.59 -20.21
C ILE A 165 -14.61 29.94 -19.60
N ALA A 166 -15.81 30.02 -19.02
CA ALA A 166 -16.31 31.22 -18.36
C ALA A 166 -15.59 31.55 -17.04
N SER A 167 -14.90 30.58 -16.42
CA SER A 167 -14.19 30.74 -15.15
C SER A 167 -12.69 31.03 -15.31
N THR A 168 -12.16 30.97 -16.53
CA THR A 168 -10.79 31.38 -16.86
C THR A 168 -10.77 32.80 -17.42
N PRO A 169 -10.23 33.80 -16.70
CA PRO A 169 -9.92 35.08 -17.31
C PRO A 169 -8.64 34.91 -18.16
N GLY A 170 -8.80 34.97 -19.48
CA GLY A 170 -7.73 35.32 -20.40
C GLY A 170 -7.17 34.19 -21.27
N ALA A 171 -7.77 34.01 -22.45
CA ALA A 171 -7.05 33.59 -23.64
C ALA A 171 -7.70 34.21 -24.89
N GLU A 172 -6.84 34.79 -25.75
CA GLU A 172 -7.08 35.55 -27.00
C GLU A 172 -7.38 37.06 -26.81
N ALA A 173 -6.61 38.05 -27.31
CA ALA A 173 -5.41 38.07 -28.17
C ALA A 173 -4.72 39.47 -28.15
N ALA A 174 -3.44 39.48 -28.57
CA ALA A 174 -2.61 40.58 -29.12
C ALA A 174 -2.02 41.71 -28.21
N ALA A 175 -0.74 42.02 -28.44
CA ALA A 175 0.09 43.11 -27.86
C ALA A 175 0.36 44.22 -28.92
N PRO A 176 1.04 45.39 -28.66
CA PRO A 176 1.50 46.06 -27.42
C PRO A 176 1.24 47.62 -27.34
N SER A 177 1.85 48.29 -26.34
CA SER A 177 2.11 49.76 -26.13
C SER A 177 1.05 50.55 -25.30
N LEU A 178 1.33 51.54 -24.44
CA LEU A 178 2.53 52.23 -23.87
C LEU A 178 2.04 53.09 -22.65
N GLU A 179 2.83 53.15 -21.56
CA GLU A 179 3.04 54.24 -20.55
C GLU A 179 1.86 55.06 -19.93
N ALA A 180 1.86 55.57 -18.69
CA ALA A 180 2.76 55.61 -17.54
C ALA A 180 2.00 56.11 -16.27
N SER A 181 2.48 55.69 -15.09
CA SER A 181 2.60 56.42 -13.81
C SER A 181 1.41 57.21 -13.21
N ALA A 182 0.87 56.71 -12.09
CA ALA A 182 0.62 57.39 -10.79
C ALA A 182 -0.29 56.47 -9.94
N ALA A 183 -0.13 56.20 -8.65
CA ALA A 183 0.64 56.83 -7.59
C ALA A 183 0.97 55.78 -6.50
N ALA A 184 2.10 55.99 -5.84
CA ALA A 184 2.57 55.24 -4.68
C ALA A 184 1.72 55.50 -3.43
N LEU A 185 1.54 54.46 -2.59
CA LEU A 185 1.57 54.45 -1.12
C LEU A 185 0.76 53.25 -0.58
N VAL A 186 1.43 52.11 -0.29
CA VAL A 186 1.43 51.43 1.02
C VAL A 186 2.64 50.49 1.03
N SER A 187 3.50 50.69 2.03
CA SER A 187 4.74 49.98 2.31
C SER A 187 4.51 48.63 2.97
N GLN A 188 4.99 47.55 2.37
CA GLN A 188 6.02 46.60 2.86
C GLN A 188 6.00 45.36 1.95
N PRO A 189 7.15 44.84 1.48
CA PRO A 189 7.15 43.60 0.73
C PRO A 189 6.84 42.45 1.70
N ALA A 190 5.69 41.81 1.53
CA ALA A 190 5.55 40.40 1.87
C ALA A 190 6.77 39.68 1.27
N ALA A 191 7.42 38.80 2.04
CA ALA A 191 8.53 38.01 1.56
C ALA A 191 8.19 37.48 0.16
N GLU A 192 8.99 37.86 -0.84
CA GLU A 192 8.79 37.45 -2.23
C GLU A 192 8.68 35.93 -2.20
N ALA A 193 7.53 35.39 -2.61
CA ALA A 193 7.34 33.95 -2.73
C ALA A 193 8.54 33.40 -3.51
N PRO A 194 9.22 32.34 -3.03
CA PRO A 194 10.44 31.86 -3.65
C PRO A 194 10.19 31.67 -5.14
N LYS A 195 11.00 32.33 -5.97
CA LYS A 195 10.93 32.18 -7.43
C LYS A 195 11.05 30.69 -7.75
N PRO A 196 10.18 30.13 -8.62
CA PRO A 196 10.24 28.72 -8.97
C PRO A 196 11.65 28.42 -9.47
N GLN A 197 12.38 27.60 -8.72
CA GLN A 197 13.70 27.18 -9.12
C GLN A 197 13.57 26.33 -10.39
N PRO A 198 14.52 26.41 -11.34
CA PRO A 198 14.54 25.47 -12.46
C PRO A 198 14.54 24.05 -11.90
N LYS A 199 13.70 23.16 -12.44
CA LYS A 199 13.66 21.74 -12.03
C LYS A 199 15.09 21.22 -11.99
N LEU A 200 15.57 20.90 -10.80
CA LEU A 200 16.89 20.35 -10.58
C LEU A 200 16.97 19.01 -11.31
N TRP A 201 18.17 18.62 -11.76
CA TRP A 201 18.38 17.31 -12.36
C TRP A 201 18.01 16.18 -11.38
N ILE A 202 18.23 16.39 -10.08
CA ILE A 202 17.83 15.45 -9.04
C ILE A 202 16.59 16.01 -8.35
N GLN A 203 15.48 15.28 -8.43
CA GLN A 203 14.25 15.56 -7.69
C GLN A 203 14.12 14.57 -6.53
N THR A 204 13.57 15.04 -5.42
CA THR A 204 13.32 14.28 -4.21
C THR A 204 11.84 13.91 -4.08
N THR A 205 11.58 12.70 -3.61
CA THR A 205 10.26 12.19 -3.28
C THR A 205 10.38 11.13 -2.18
N HIS A 206 9.25 10.72 -1.63
CA HIS A 206 9.13 9.51 -0.82
C HIS A 206 8.27 8.47 -1.56
N VAL A 207 8.21 7.24 -1.05
CA VAL A 207 7.51 6.14 -1.73
C VAL A 207 6.23 5.80 -0.97
N GLY A 208 5.10 6.20 -1.56
CA GLY A 208 3.77 5.81 -1.10
C GLY A 208 3.37 6.45 0.24
N SER A 209 3.18 5.64 1.27
CA SER A 209 2.56 6.07 2.52
C SER A 209 3.50 6.77 3.50
N LEU A 210 2.99 7.82 4.17
CA LEU A 210 3.68 8.50 5.27
C LEU A 210 3.14 8.05 6.64
N PRO A 211 3.96 8.06 7.72
CA PRO A 211 3.51 7.65 9.05
C PRO A 211 2.28 8.42 9.52
N ARG A 212 1.19 7.72 9.87
CA ARG A 212 -0.08 8.33 10.32
C ARG A 212 0.01 8.78 11.78
N ALA A 213 -0.14 10.08 12.03
CA ALA A 213 -0.24 10.60 13.39
C ALA A 213 -1.68 10.44 13.93
N PRO A 214 -1.88 10.15 15.24
CA PRO A 214 -3.21 10.08 15.84
C PRO A 214 -3.97 11.38 15.63
N ASN A 215 -5.23 11.28 15.16
CA ASN A 215 -6.14 12.43 14.92
C ASN A 215 -5.69 13.44 13.87
N ALA A 216 -4.67 13.13 13.08
CA ALA A 216 -4.28 13.96 11.96
C ALA A 216 -4.98 13.42 10.70
N SER A 217 -5.85 14.23 10.10
CA SER A 217 -6.50 13.93 8.82
C SER A 217 -6.51 15.16 7.90
N ASP A 218 -5.58 16.08 8.16
CA ASP A 218 -5.50 17.34 7.44
C ASP A 218 -4.49 17.21 6.30
N THR A 219 -4.99 16.96 5.08
CA THR A 219 -4.19 16.90 3.86
C THR A 219 -3.37 18.17 3.67
N GLY A 220 -3.91 19.36 4.00
CA GLY A 220 -3.19 20.62 3.88
C GLY A 220 -1.95 20.66 4.77
N LYS A 221 -2.05 20.12 5.99
CA LYS A 221 -0.90 20.01 6.90
C LYS A 221 0.17 19.04 6.38
N ILE A 222 -0.24 17.89 5.83
CA ILE A 222 0.67 16.89 5.24
C ILE A 222 1.44 17.51 4.06
N ILE A 223 0.73 18.25 3.20
CA ILE A 223 1.33 18.97 2.07
C ILE A 223 2.28 20.06 2.55
N SER A 224 1.88 20.90 3.50
CA SER A 224 2.74 21.95 4.08
C SER A 224 4.03 21.36 4.64
N GLN A 225 3.96 20.27 5.39
CA GLN A 225 5.15 19.65 5.98
C GLN A 225 6.14 19.14 4.93
N GLN A 226 5.66 18.53 3.85
CA GLN A 226 6.53 18.09 2.76
C GLN A 226 7.14 19.28 2.00
N VAL A 227 6.36 20.35 1.80
CA VAL A 227 6.83 21.61 1.19
C VAL A 227 7.91 22.25 2.05
N ASP A 228 7.70 22.35 3.37
CA ASP A 228 8.60 22.99 4.33
C ASP A 228 9.96 22.30 4.42
N VAL A 229 9.98 20.97 4.27
CA VAL A 229 11.20 20.15 4.24
C VAL A 229 11.90 20.19 2.86
N GLY A 230 11.22 20.69 1.83
CA GLY A 230 11.77 20.86 0.49
C GLY A 230 11.68 19.61 -0.39
N ILE A 231 10.69 18.73 -0.18
CA ILE A 231 10.43 17.62 -1.10
C ILE A 231 9.87 18.17 -2.42
N ASP A 232 10.44 17.72 -3.55
CA ASP A 232 10.09 18.22 -4.89
C ASP A 232 8.76 17.64 -5.40
N ILE A 233 8.60 16.32 -5.30
CA ILE A 233 7.40 15.60 -5.74
C ILE A 233 6.73 14.99 -4.50
N ILE A 234 5.47 15.35 -4.25
CA ILE A 234 4.76 15.03 -2.98
C ILE A 234 3.45 14.28 -3.22
N ASN A 235 2.83 13.74 -2.17
CA ASN A 235 1.45 13.20 -2.24
C ASN A 235 0.69 13.53 -0.94
N ASP A 236 -0.51 12.96 -0.76
CA ASP A 236 -1.31 13.11 0.46
C ASP A 236 -0.87 12.20 1.63
N GLY A 237 0.30 11.54 1.49
CA GLY A 237 0.81 10.53 2.41
C GLY A 237 0.06 9.21 2.39
N GLU A 238 -0.89 9.00 1.47
CA GLU A 238 -1.87 7.91 1.47
C GLU A 238 -2.72 7.85 2.74
N TRP A 239 -3.03 9.01 3.32
CA TRP A 239 -3.88 9.09 4.52
C TRP A 239 -5.36 9.10 4.19
N SER A 240 -5.73 9.49 2.97
CA SER A 240 -7.13 9.52 2.51
C SER A 240 -7.74 8.14 2.31
N ARG A 241 -6.90 7.09 2.24
CA ARG A 241 -7.29 5.72 1.97
C ARG A 241 -6.71 4.78 3.01
N ASP A 242 -7.38 3.67 3.28
CA ASP A 242 -6.86 2.67 4.22
C ASP A 242 -5.59 2.01 3.65
N ASN A 243 -5.73 1.43 2.46
CA ASN A 243 -4.63 0.94 1.63
C ASN A 243 -5.02 1.01 0.15
N TYR A 244 -4.02 1.12 -0.72
CA TYR A 244 -4.21 1.37 -2.16
C TYR A 244 -4.91 0.22 -2.91
N VAL A 245 -4.80 -1.03 -2.43
CA VAL A 245 -5.49 -2.18 -3.03
C VAL A 245 -6.97 -2.17 -2.68
N ALA A 246 -7.31 -1.99 -1.41
CA ALA A 246 -8.71 -1.91 -0.98
C ALA A 246 -9.43 -0.70 -1.58
N ASP A 247 -8.73 0.43 -1.75
CA ASP A 247 -9.29 1.59 -2.44
C ASP A 247 -9.63 1.29 -3.92
N MET A 248 -8.69 0.68 -4.66
CA MET A 248 -8.95 0.23 -6.04
C MET A 248 -10.14 -0.75 -6.13
N LEU A 249 -10.24 -1.71 -5.20
CA LEU A 249 -11.33 -2.70 -5.18
C LEU A 249 -12.72 -2.09 -4.97
N GLN A 250 -12.83 -0.89 -4.40
CA GLN A 250 -14.12 -0.20 -4.31
C GLN A 250 -14.68 0.19 -5.69
N ARG A 251 -13.85 0.18 -6.74
CA ARG A 251 -14.20 0.57 -8.11
C ARG A 251 -14.14 -0.59 -9.10
N ILE A 252 -13.87 -1.81 -8.63
CA ILE A 252 -13.82 -3.03 -9.45
C ILE A 252 -14.90 -4.00 -8.96
N ASP A 253 -15.75 -4.45 -9.89
CA ASP A 253 -16.67 -5.56 -9.67
C ASP A 253 -16.05 -6.88 -10.17
N GLY A 254 -16.54 -8.02 -9.66
CA GLY A 254 -16.05 -9.36 -9.97
C GLY A 254 -14.85 -9.83 -9.13
N VAL A 255 -14.32 -8.97 -8.26
CA VAL A 255 -13.20 -9.28 -7.35
C VAL A 255 -13.54 -8.87 -5.92
N GLY A 256 -13.33 -9.81 -4.98
CA GLY A 256 -13.68 -9.61 -3.58
C GLY A 256 -15.17 -9.38 -3.37
N LEU A 257 -15.51 -8.66 -2.29
CA LEU A 257 -16.89 -8.23 -2.04
C LEU A 257 -17.34 -7.08 -2.96
N GLY A 258 -16.44 -6.55 -3.79
CA GLY A 258 -16.71 -5.51 -4.80
C GLY A 258 -17.44 -4.27 -4.28
N ALA A 259 -17.88 -3.43 -5.22
CA ALA A 259 -18.76 -2.30 -4.96
C ALA A 259 -20.22 -2.77 -4.79
N GLY A 260 -20.56 -3.24 -3.58
CA GLY A 260 -21.96 -3.46 -3.20
C GLY A 260 -22.55 -4.82 -3.59
N VAL A 261 -21.74 -5.88 -3.68
CA VAL A 261 -22.27 -7.22 -3.93
C VAL A 261 -22.72 -7.87 -2.62
N VAL A 262 -24.00 -8.25 -2.56
CA VAL A 262 -24.52 -9.18 -1.55
C VAL A 262 -24.29 -10.60 -2.08
N MET A 263 -23.37 -11.33 -1.46
CA MET A 263 -23.13 -12.75 -1.79
C MET A 263 -24.42 -13.56 -1.58
N SER A 264 -24.74 -14.46 -2.50
CA SER A 264 -25.76 -15.48 -2.30
C SER A 264 -25.32 -16.47 -1.20
N GLU A 265 -26.27 -17.14 -0.55
CA GLU A 265 -25.95 -18.15 0.47
C GLU A 265 -24.99 -19.22 -0.10
N GLY A 266 -23.83 -19.37 0.54
CA GLY A 266 -22.83 -20.40 0.22
C GLY A 266 -21.63 -19.93 -0.62
N TRP A 267 -21.60 -18.69 -1.09
CA TRP A 267 -20.42 -18.12 -1.77
C TRP A 267 -19.58 -17.27 -0.82
N SER A 268 -18.26 -17.52 -0.82
CA SER A 268 -17.28 -16.80 -0.01
C SER A 268 -16.14 -16.29 -0.89
N CYS A 269 -15.84 -15.00 -0.78
CA CYS A 269 -14.66 -14.40 -1.38
C CYS A 269 -13.45 -14.44 -0.45
N VAL A 270 -13.57 -15.06 0.72
CA VAL A 270 -12.47 -15.22 1.67
C VAL A 270 -11.40 -16.12 1.06
N CYS A 271 -10.18 -15.63 1.05
CA CYS A 271 -8.99 -16.36 0.65
C CYS A 271 -7.87 -16.19 1.69
N GLU A 272 -7.00 -17.19 1.76
CA GLU A 272 -5.77 -17.10 2.55
C GLU A 272 -4.78 -16.18 1.85
N MET A 273 -4.22 -15.23 2.60
CA MET A 273 -3.24 -14.29 2.08
C MET A 273 -1.87 -14.95 1.96
N PRO A 274 -1.14 -14.69 0.86
CA PRO A 274 0.11 -15.38 0.58
C PRO A 274 1.11 -15.14 1.70
N CYS A 275 1.81 -16.19 2.11
CA CYS A 275 2.80 -16.12 3.18
C CYS A 275 4.19 -15.93 2.60
N ALA A 276 4.94 -14.96 3.13
CA ALA A 276 6.33 -14.79 2.75
C ALA A 276 7.16 -16.01 3.20
N THR A 277 7.95 -16.55 2.29
CA THR A 277 8.62 -17.85 2.47
C THR A 277 9.65 -17.82 3.60
N ASP A 278 10.34 -16.69 3.75
CA ASP A 278 11.29 -16.41 4.81
C ASP A 278 10.66 -16.46 6.22
N MET A 279 9.37 -16.12 6.35
CA MET A 279 8.65 -16.25 7.63
C MET A 279 8.50 -17.71 8.07
N ARG A 280 8.55 -18.67 7.13
CA ARG A 280 8.56 -20.10 7.44
C ARG A 280 9.94 -20.58 7.90
N THR A 281 11.01 -19.94 7.42
CA THR A 281 12.39 -20.34 7.74
C THR A 281 12.92 -19.65 9.01
N VAL A 282 12.33 -18.53 9.42
CA VAL A 282 12.72 -17.77 10.61
C VAL A 282 11.55 -17.61 11.60
N PRO A 283 11.09 -18.70 12.25
CA PRO A 283 9.89 -18.68 13.08
C PRO A 283 9.99 -17.74 14.30
N VAL A 284 11.20 -17.49 14.82
CA VAL A 284 11.41 -16.54 15.92
C VAL A 284 11.06 -15.12 15.48
N TYR A 285 11.43 -14.74 14.26
CA TYR A 285 11.08 -13.44 13.70
C TYR A 285 9.57 -13.38 13.37
N ALA A 286 9.03 -14.43 12.75
CA ALA A 286 7.60 -14.51 12.40
C ALA A 286 6.68 -14.38 13.62
N ASN A 287 7.09 -14.87 14.80
CA ASN A 287 6.31 -14.75 16.04
C ASN A 287 6.09 -13.30 16.50
N ARG A 288 6.89 -12.34 16.02
CA ARG A 288 6.69 -10.91 16.31
C ARG A 288 5.41 -10.36 15.67
N PHE A 289 4.92 -11.02 14.62
CA PHE A 289 3.69 -10.65 13.95
C PHE A 289 2.52 -11.44 14.55
N THR A 290 1.79 -10.80 15.46
CA THR A 290 0.67 -11.42 16.19
C THR A 290 -0.68 -11.23 15.50
N GLY A 291 -0.76 -10.28 14.57
CA GLY A 291 -1.94 -10.00 13.75
C GLY A 291 -2.19 -11.05 12.67
N ALA A 292 -3.46 -11.27 12.34
CA ALA A 292 -3.93 -12.11 11.23
C ALA A 292 -4.64 -11.27 10.14
N ASN A 293 -4.25 -10.00 10.02
CA ASN A 293 -4.83 -9.04 9.08
C ASN A 293 -3.74 -8.53 8.13
N GLY A 294 -4.13 -8.16 6.91
CA GLY A 294 -3.23 -7.61 5.89
C GLY A 294 -3.16 -8.48 4.63
N LEU A 295 -2.48 -7.96 3.61
CA LEU A 295 -2.41 -8.58 2.27
C LEU A 295 -1.33 -9.69 2.17
N ILE A 296 -0.52 -9.86 3.22
CA ILE A 296 0.55 -10.85 3.30
C ILE A 296 0.51 -11.49 4.69
N THR A 297 0.64 -12.81 4.72
CA THR A 297 0.81 -13.55 5.98
C THR A 297 2.27 -13.47 6.43
N LEU A 298 2.52 -12.75 7.53
CA LEU A 298 3.84 -12.63 8.14
C LEU A 298 4.09 -13.63 9.28
N ASN A 299 3.04 -14.32 9.72
CA ASN A 299 3.15 -15.41 10.68
C ASN A 299 2.43 -16.66 10.17
N PRO A 300 3.16 -17.72 9.77
CA PRO A 300 2.54 -18.94 9.24
C PRO A 300 1.58 -19.64 10.21
N ARG A 301 1.64 -19.33 11.51
CA ARG A 301 0.71 -19.86 12.53
C ARG A 301 -0.58 -19.06 12.63
N ARG A 302 -0.63 -17.88 12.01
CA ARG A 302 -1.75 -16.94 12.00
C ARG A 302 -1.95 -16.45 10.57
N VAL A 303 -2.42 -17.35 9.72
CA VAL A 303 -2.68 -17.06 8.30
C VAL A 303 -3.69 -15.92 8.21
N ALA A 304 -3.31 -14.86 7.51
CA ALA A 304 -4.20 -13.74 7.27
C ALA A 304 -5.25 -14.13 6.23
N GLN A 305 -6.48 -13.64 6.41
CA GLN A 305 -7.58 -13.90 5.51
C GLN A 305 -8.20 -12.59 5.04
N ALA A 306 -8.55 -12.51 3.76
CA ALA A 306 -9.20 -11.33 3.20
C ALA A 306 -10.24 -11.72 2.15
N ASN A 307 -11.23 -10.84 1.95
CA ASN A 307 -12.29 -11.02 0.96
C ASN A 307 -11.84 -10.55 -0.42
N MET A 308 -10.93 -11.28 -1.06
CA MET A 308 -10.23 -10.80 -2.26
C MET A 308 -10.22 -11.79 -3.43
N ALA A 309 -11.01 -12.87 -3.38
CA ALA A 309 -11.08 -13.78 -4.53
C ALA A 309 -11.73 -13.12 -5.76
N CYS A 310 -11.12 -13.27 -6.93
CA CYS A 310 -11.73 -13.01 -8.23
C CYS A 310 -12.68 -14.15 -8.59
N HIS A 311 -13.95 -13.82 -8.74
CA HIS A 311 -15.03 -14.80 -8.89
C HIS A 311 -15.86 -14.60 -10.18
N ALA A 312 -15.66 -13.48 -10.85
CA ALA A 312 -16.17 -13.18 -12.18
C ALA A 312 -15.14 -12.34 -12.94
N ARG A 313 -15.35 -12.10 -14.23
CA ARG A 313 -14.49 -11.21 -15.02
C ARG A 313 -14.48 -9.81 -14.37
N PRO A 314 -13.31 -9.26 -14.00
CA PRO A 314 -13.21 -7.94 -13.42
C PRO A 314 -13.77 -6.86 -14.36
N THR A 315 -14.55 -5.94 -13.82
CA THR A 315 -15.05 -4.78 -14.57
C THR A 315 -14.95 -3.51 -13.73
N TYR A 316 -14.66 -2.40 -14.40
CA TYR A 316 -14.64 -1.10 -13.74
C TYR A 316 -16.06 -0.57 -13.57
N VAL A 317 -16.40 -0.09 -12.38
CA VAL A 317 -17.73 0.45 -12.13
C VAL A 317 -17.94 1.77 -12.88
N LEU A 318 -19.14 1.99 -13.43
CA LEU A 318 -19.44 3.16 -14.26
C LEU A 318 -19.15 4.51 -13.56
N SER A 319 -19.37 4.58 -12.24
CA SER A 319 -19.10 5.77 -11.42
C SER A 319 -17.66 5.87 -10.91
N GLY A 320 -16.80 4.88 -11.18
CA GLY A 320 -15.49 4.76 -10.55
C GLY A 320 -14.58 5.94 -10.86
N ALA A 321 -14.56 6.39 -12.12
CA ALA A 321 -13.72 7.51 -12.54
C ALA A 321 -14.13 8.83 -11.87
N GLN A 322 -15.41 8.98 -11.53
CA GLN A 322 -15.87 10.12 -10.73
C GLN A 322 -15.46 9.96 -9.26
N GLN A 323 -15.62 8.77 -8.68
CA GLN A 323 -15.26 8.48 -7.30
C GLN A 323 -13.77 8.74 -7.03
N VAL A 324 -12.87 8.26 -7.90
CA VAL A 324 -11.42 8.52 -7.72
C VAL A 324 -11.10 10.01 -7.82
N ARG A 325 -11.74 10.76 -8.73
CA ARG A 325 -11.57 12.23 -8.81
C ARG A 325 -12.03 12.93 -7.54
N GLU A 326 -13.12 12.46 -6.92
CA GLU A 326 -13.59 12.99 -5.64
C GLU A 326 -12.64 12.64 -4.49
N THR A 327 -12.03 11.45 -4.49
CA THR A 327 -11.00 11.04 -3.53
C THR A 327 -9.73 11.89 -3.65
N VAL A 328 -9.32 12.21 -4.87
CA VAL A 328 -8.11 13.00 -5.17
C VAL A 328 -8.32 14.51 -4.95
N ARG A 329 -9.57 15.00 -4.97
CA ARG A 329 -9.90 16.43 -4.87
C ARG A 329 -9.23 17.16 -3.68
N PRO A 330 -9.24 16.64 -2.44
CA PRO A 330 -8.60 17.33 -1.31
C PRO A 330 -7.09 17.54 -1.48
N LEU A 331 -6.40 16.61 -2.16
CA LEU A 331 -5.00 16.76 -2.52
C LEU A 331 -4.81 17.92 -3.50
N LEU A 332 -5.60 17.96 -4.57
CA LEU A 332 -5.52 19.03 -5.58
C LEU A 332 -5.81 20.41 -4.98
N GLU A 333 -6.83 20.51 -4.12
CA GLU A 333 -7.16 21.75 -3.40
C GLU A 333 -6.01 22.19 -2.48
N SER A 334 -5.38 21.25 -1.77
CA SER A 334 -4.24 21.52 -0.90
C SER A 334 -2.99 21.94 -1.67
N LEU A 335 -2.72 21.33 -2.82
CA LEU A 335 -1.63 21.73 -3.73
C LEU A 335 -1.83 23.14 -4.24
N ALA A 336 -3.04 23.47 -4.71
CA ALA A 336 -3.38 24.81 -5.17
C ALA A 336 -3.20 25.86 -4.06
N ALA A 337 -3.65 25.55 -2.84
CA ALA A 337 -3.46 26.43 -1.68
C ALA A 337 -1.97 26.63 -1.32
N ALA A 338 -1.13 25.63 -1.57
CA ALA A 338 0.32 25.71 -1.39
C ALA A 338 1.07 26.31 -2.61
N GLY A 339 0.37 26.74 -3.66
CA GLY A 339 0.98 27.28 -4.87
C GLY A 339 1.75 26.25 -5.71
N ARG A 340 1.38 24.97 -5.61
CA ARG A 340 2.00 23.83 -6.31
C ARG A 340 1.15 23.40 -7.51
N SER A 341 1.79 22.95 -8.57
CA SER A 341 1.09 22.32 -9.70
C SER A 341 0.71 20.87 -9.33
N PRO A 342 -0.38 20.31 -9.88
CA PRO A 342 -0.64 18.86 -9.82
C PRO A 342 0.55 18.02 -10.28
N SER A 343 1.30 18.48 -11.29
CA SER A 343 2.48 17.78 -11.79
C SER A 343 3.68 17.76 -10.82
N ASP A 344 3.65 18.54 -9.74
CA ASP A 344 4.61 18.47 -8.63
C ASP A 344 4.16 17.45 -7.56
N SER A 345 3.18 16.62 -7.89
CA SER A 345 2.60 15.63 -7.00
C SER A 345 2.27 14.34 -7.75
N PHE A 346 2.17 13.24 -7.00
CA PHE A 346 1.82 11.94 -7.55
C PHE A 346 0.66 11.30 -6.79
N TRP A 347 0.00 10.36 -7.46
CA TRP A 347 -0.95 9.45 -6.84
C TRP A 347 -0.55 8.01 -7.15
N SER A 348 -0.37 7.20 -6.12
CA SER A 348 -0.03 5.79 -6.28
C SER A 348 -1.26 4.91 -6.51
N ALA A 349 -1.13 3.92 -7.37
CA ALA A 349 -2.12 2.88 -7.65
C ALA A 349 -1.43 1.51 -7.77
N PRO A 350 -2.10 0.40 -7.40
CA PRO A 350 -1.53 -0.95 -7.57
C PRO A 350 -1.39 -1.29 -9.05
N SER A 351 -0.38 -2.06 -9.43
CA SER A 351 -0.31 -2.68 -10.76
C SER A 351 -1.35 -3.80 -10.94
N PRO A 352 -1.71 -4.21 -12.18
CA PRO A 352 -2.53 -5.39 -12.41
C PRO A 352 -1.91 -6.67 -11.83
N GLY A 353 -0.58 -6.78 -11.89
CA GLY A 353 0.15 -7.90 -11.28
C GLY A 353 0.05 -7.92 -9.75
N THR A 354 0.09 -6.75 -9.11
CA THR A 354 -0.11 -6.61 -7.66
C THR A 354 -1.51 -7.03 -7.25
N MET A 355 -2.52 -6.65 -8.05
CA MET A 355 -3.88 -7.16 -7.87
C MET A 355 -3.91 -8.69 -8.01
N ALA A 356 -3.25 -9.28 -9.00
CA ALA A 356 -3.20 -10.74 -9.18
C ALA A 356 -2.46 -11.48 -8.05
N VAL A 357 -1.50 -10.83 -7.39
CA VAL A 357 -0.77 -11.41 -6.24
C VAL A 357 -1.61 -11.42 -4.96
N PHE A 358 -2.51 -10.46 -4.78
CA PHE A 358 -3.34 -10.40 -3.58
C PHE A 358 -4.74 -11.01 -3.78
N CYS A 359 -5.31 -10.85 -4.96
CA CYS A 359 -6.61 -11.39 -5.31
C CYS A 359 -6.46 -12.81 -5.86
N GLU A 360 -7.10 -13.79 -5.21
CA GLU A 360 -7.05 -15.20 -5.65
C GLU A 360 -7.87 -15.39 -6.94
N ASP A 361 -7.28 -15.95 -7.99
CA ASP A 361 -8.03 -16.28 -9.21
C ASP A 361 -8.86 -17.56 -9.02
N ARG A 362 -10.18 -17.43 -9.01
CA ARG A 362 -11.12 -18.57 -9.03
C ARG A 362 -11.95 -18.64 -10.31
N PHE A 363 -11.72 -17.74 -11.26
CA PHE A 363 -12.54 -17.63 -12.47
C PHE A 363 -11.79 -18.04 -13.74
N PHE A 364 -10.57 -17.55 -13.96
CA PHE A 364 -9.84 -17.79 -15.21
C PHE A 364 -9.04 -19.09 -15.16
N GLN A 365 -8.40 -19.37 -14.03
CA GLN A 365 -7.42 -20.47 -13.87
C GLN A 365 -6.28 -20.38 -14.90
N ASP A 366 -6.00 -19.16 -15.36
CA ASP A 366 -4.97 -18.82 -16.34
C ASP A 366 -4.46 -17.43 -16.01
N HIS A 367 -3.19 -17.35 -15.63
CA HIS A 367 -2.58 -16.11 -15.12
C HIS A 367 -2.56 -15.00 -16.17
N VAL A 368 -2.27 -15.33 -17.43
CA VAL A 368 -2.17 -14.35 -18.53
C VAL A 368 -3.54 -13.73 -18.80
N MET A 369 -4.57 -14.57 -18.90
CA MET A 369 -5.96 -14.11 -19.08
C MET A 369 -6.44 -13.29 -17.88
N TYR A 370 -6.08 -13.71 -16.68
CA TYR A 370 -6.48 -13.03 -15.46
C TYR A 370 -5.87 -11.63 -15.32
N VAL A 371 -4.54 -11.52 -15.42
CA VAL A 371 -3.85 -10.23 -15.30
C VAL A 371 -4.23 -9.28 -16.43
N ARG A 372 -4.53 -9.81 -17.62
CA ARG A 372 -5.07 -9.03 -18.74
C ARG A 372 -6.46 -8.47 -18.43
N ALA A 373 -7.35 -9.27 -17.85
CA ALA A 373 -8.69 -8.81 -17.48
C ALA A 373 -8.64 -7.75 -16.37
N LEU A 374 -7.71 -7.88 -15.41
CA LEU A 374 -7.45 -6.85 -14.40
C LEU A 374 -6.94 -5.56 -15.06
N ALA A 375 -5.99 -5.65 -15.99
CA ALA A 375 -5.49 -4.49 -16.73
C ALA A 375 -6.59 -3.76 -17.51
N GLU A 376 -7.51 -4.49 -18.15
CA GLU A 376 -8.69 -3.92 -18.82
C GLU A 376 -9.61 -3.20 -17.83
N ALA A 377 -9.84 -3.77 -16.65
CA ALA A 377 -10.67 -3.17 -15.62
C ALA A 377 -10.01 -1.97 -14.92
N MET A 378 -8.68 -1.93 -14.82
CA MET A 378 -7.96 -0.88 -14.10
C MET A 378 -7.60 0.32 -14.98
N ARG A 379 -7.51 0.15 -16.30
CA ARG A 379 -7.19 1.23 -17.25
C ARG A 379 -8.01 2.52 -17.01
N PRO A 380 -9.34 2.49 -16.83
CA PRO A 380 -10.11 3.73 -16.65
C PRO A 380 -9.76 4.48 -15.35
N GLU A 381 -9.32 3.78 -14.30
CA GLU A 381 -8.82 4.41 -13.07
C GLU A 381 -7.53 5.18 -13.36
N TYR A 382 -6.57 4.53 -14.04
CA TYR A 382 -5.29 5.13 -14.38
C TYR A 382 -5.47 6.37 -15.25
N GLU A 383 -6.32 6.27 -16.28
CA GLU A 383 -6.68 7.41 -17.13
C GLU A 383 -7.36 8.54 -16.34
N ALA A 384 -8.23 8.20 -15.38
CA ALA A 384 -8.91 9.20 -14.56
C ALA A 384 -7.95 9.95 -13.62
N ILE A 385 -6.95 9.27 -13.06
CA ILE A 385 -5.88 9.87 -12.25
C ILE A 385 -4.98 10.73 -13.14
N ALA A 386 -4.48 10.20 -14.25
CA ALA A 386 -3.64 10.93 -15.20
C ALA A 386 -4.32 12.23 -15.71
N ALA A 387 -5.64 12.17 -15.92
CA ALA A 387 -6.43 13.32 -16.35
C ALA A 387 -6.53 14.45 -15.32
N THR A 388 -6.15 14.24 -14.05
CA THR A 388 -6.08 15.33 -13.06
C THR A 388 -4.79 16.15 -13.17
N GLY A 389 -3.82 15.69 -13.97
CA GLY A 389 -2.50 16.29 -14.10
C GLY A 389 -1.51 15.91 -13.00
N LEU A 390 -1.89 14.99 -12.09
CA LEU A 390 -0.95 14.35 -11.16
C LEU A 390 -0.04 13.37 -11.93
N GLN A 391 1.15 13.11 -11.41
CA GLN A 391 1.96 11.98 -11.86
C GLN A 391 1.32 10.67 -11.39
N LEU A 392 1.16 9.70 -12.29
CA LEU A 392 0.62 8.39 -11.94
C LEU A 392 1.77 7.47 -11.53
N GLN A 393 1.82 7.11 -10.25
CA GLN A 393 2.76 6.10 -9.78
C GLN A 393 2.08 4.73 -9.76
N ILE A 394 2.61 3.76 -10.53
CA ILE A 394 2.14 2.38 -10.45
C ILE A 394 3.07 1.55 -9.58
N ASP A 395 2.55 1.11 -8.44
CA ASP A 395 3.28 0.27 -7.51
C ASP A 395 3.25 -1.19 -8.00
N CYS A 396 4.43 -1.73 -8.31
CA CYS A 396 4.61 -3.08 -8.85
C CYS A 396 5.42 -4.01 -7.92
N PRO A 397 5.10 -4.12 -6.61
CA PRO A 397 5.81 -5.06 -5.74
C PRO A 397 5.69 -6.50 -6.23
N ASP A 398 4.66 -6.86 -7.00
CA ASP A 398 4.46 -8.18 -7.61
C ASP A 398 5.70 -8.72 -8.34
N LEU A 399 6.48 -7.85 -8.99
CA LEU A 399 7.65 -8.23 -9.78
C LEU A 399 8.81 -8.79 -8.94
N ALA A 400 8.83 -8.54 -7.62
CA ALA A 400 9.86 -9.08 -6.72
C ALA A 400 9.23 -9.79 -5.51
N MET A 401 8.30 -9.14 -4.82
CA MET A 401 7.57 -9.69 -3.68
C MET A 401 6.76 -10.94 -4.08
N GLY A 402 6.23 -10.99 -5.30
CA GLY A 402 5.49 -12.16 -5.79
C GLY A 402 6.30 -13.46 -5.73
N ARG A 403 7.61 -13.39 -6.02
CA ARG A 403 8.53 -14.54 -6.10
C ARG A 403 8.62 -15.33 -4.81
N HIS A 404 8.64 -14.67 -3.67
CA HIS A 404 8.79 -15.30 -2.36
C HIS A 404 7.47 -15.38 -1.56
N THR A 405 6.35 -14.94 -2.15
CA THR A 405 5.01 -15.01 -1.55
C THR A 405 4.13 -15.99 -2.32
N ARG A 406 3.29 -15.51 -3.24
CA ARG A 406 2.32 -16.32 -3.99
C ARG A 406 2.98 -17.34 -4.93
N HIS A 407 4.15 -17.02 -5.47
CA HIS A 407 4.85 -17.83 -6.46
C HIS A 407 6.10 -18.51 -5.89
N ALA A 408 6.11 -18.75 -4.58
CA ALA A 408 7.25 -19.34 -3.87
C ALA A 408 7.65 -20.73 -4.37
N ASP A 409 6.67 -21.48 -4.88
CA ASP A 409 6.78 -22.83 -5.41
C ASP A 409 7.24 -22.90 -6.87
N LEU A 410 7.21 -21.77 -7.59
CA LEU A 410 7.69 -21.70 -8.97
C LEU A 410 9.23 -21.70 -9.04
N SER A 411 9.75 -22.20 -10.16
CA SER A 411 11.15 -21.94 -10.53
C SER A 411 11.32 -20.46 -10.92
N ASP A 412 12.57 -20.00 -10.96
CA ASP A 412 12.86 -18.62 -11.36
C ASP A 412 12.43 -18.35 -12.80
N GLU A 413 12.61 -19.30 -13.71
CA GLU A 413 12.16 -19.19 -15.11
C GLU A 413 10.64 -19.09 -15.21
N ALA A 414 9.91 -19.89 -14.43
CA ALA A 414 8.45 -19.84 -14.41
C ALA A 414 7.94 -18.53 -13.78
N PHE A 415 8.62 -18.02 -12.75
CA PHE A 415 8.29 -16.72 -12.17
C PHE A 415 8.60 -15.56 -13.13
N LEU A 416 9.71 -15.61 -13.88
CA LEU A 416 10.02 -14.60 -14.89
C LEU A 416 8.93 -14.54 -15.97
N ALA A 417 8.37 -15.67 -16.39
CA ALA A 417 7.23 -15.69 -17.31
C ALA A 417 5.96 -15.02 -16.71
N VAL A 418 5.71 -15.18 -15.41
CA VAL A 418 4.65 -14.46 -14.69
C VAL A 418 4.93 -12.95 -14.66
N ALA A 419 6.16 -12.54 -14.37
CA ALA A 419 6.56 -11.14 -14.35
C ALA A 419 6.46 -10.48 -15.74
N GLU A 420 6.87 -11.19 -16.81
CA GLU A 420 6.71 -10.76 -18.19
C GLU A 420 5.24 -10.51 -18.54
N ALA A 421 4.35 -11.46 -18.21
CA ALA A 421 2.91 -11.30 -18.42
C ALA A 421 2.33 -10.11 -17.65
N ASN A 422 2.79 -9.87 -16.42
CA ASN A 422 2.38 -8.70 -15.62
C ASN A 422 2.82 -7.38 -16.28
N VAL A 423 4.05 -7.31 -16.79
CA VAL A 423 4.58 -6.14 -17.49
C VAL A 423 3.81 -5.90 -18.80
N GLU A 424 3.51 -6.93 -19.57
CA GLU A 424 2.70 -6.81 -20.79
C GLU A 424 1.29 -6.28 -20.49
N ALA A 425 0.64 -6.80 -19.45
CA ALA A 425 -0.67 -6.34 -19.03
C ALA A 425 -0.63 -4.90 -18.50
N LEU A 426 0.42 -4.53 -17.75
CA LEU A 426 0.63 -3.16 -17.29
C LEU A 426 0.82 -2.19 -18.46
N ASN A 427 1.71 -2.51 -19.40
CA ASN A 427 1.93 -1.70 -20.60
C ASN A 427 0.64 -1.50 -21.39
N TYR A 428 -0.19 -2.55 -21.49
CA TYR A 428 -1.51 -2.41 -22.07
C TYR A 428 -2.41 -1.47 -21.26
N ALA A 429 -2.47 -1.57 -19.92
CA ALA A 429 -3.29 -0.67 -19.12
C ALA A 429 -2.87 0.81 -19.23
N LEU A 430 -1.61 1.08 -19.55
CA LEU A 430 -1.03 2.43 -19.64
C LEU A 430 -1.00 3.02 -21.06
N GLU A 431 -1.47 2.29 -22.08
CA GLU A 431 -1.35 2.66 -23.51
C GLU A 431 -1.89 4.07 -23.85
N ASN A 432 -2.88 4.54 -23.10
CA ASN A 432 -3.54 5.84 -23.31
C ASN A 432 -2.97 6.97 -22.45
N ILE A 433 -1.93 6.70 -21.66
CA ILE A 433 -1.34 7.67 -20.72
C ILE A 433 -0.10 8.28 -21.38
N PRO A 434 0.09 9.62 -21.28
CA PRO A 434 1.26 10.27 -21.86
C PRO A 434 2.57 9.74 -21.26
N MET A 435 3.59 9.55 -22.09
CA MET A 435 4.89 8.97 -21.69
C MET A 435 5.67 9.84 -20.70
N GLU A 436 5.37 11.14 -20.67
CA GLU A 436 5.98 12.11 -19.75
C GLU A 436 5.41 12.09 -18.33
N GLN A 437 4.32 11.35 -18.10
CA GLN A 437 3.74 11.10 -16.77
C GLN A 437 4.20 9.73 -16.26
#